data_AF-A0A970GM40-F1
#
_entry.id   AF-A0A970GM40-F1
#
_cell.length_a   1.000
_cell.length_b   1.000
_cell.length_c   1.000
_cell.angle_alpha   90.00
_cell.angle_beta   90.00
_cell.angle_gamma   90.00
#
_symmetry.space_group_name_H-M   'P 1'
#
loop_
_entity.id
_entity.type
_entity.pdbx_description
1 polymer ?
#
loop_
_entity_poly.entity_id
_entity_poly.type
_entity_poly.pdbx_seq_one_letter_code
_entity_poly.pdbx_strand_id
1 'polypeptide(L)'
;MEFIRESSEAEMVAVFLRAEFYSERFADDIKKILTKHGIDPSLITEPDIHDSDENNIREWILGEYRGYKRNRGLFIDFPAISRWDLVLLSREDLERIKYINYSYWNEISNGTGLAREAVKNIRKGICVYNVKNDGFLEQRGNYYQVKCFRR
;
A
#
# COMPACT_ATOMS: atom_id res chain seq x y z
N MET A 1 11.60 9.21 13.16
CA MET A 1 12.01 8.40 12.00
C MET A 1 13.50 8.29 12.08
N GLU A 2 14.03 7.08 11.99
CA GLU A 2 15.46 6.80 12.06
C GLU A 2 15.93 6.25 10.71
N PHE A 3 16.96 6.85 10.15
CA PHE A 3 17.58 6.39 8.91
C PHE A 3 18.43 5.14 9.17
N ILE A 4 18.18 4.05 8.43
CA ILE A 4 18.96 2.82 8.52
C ILE A 4 20.03 2.81 7.42
N ARG A 5 19.60 2.95 6.15
CA ARG A 5 20.49 2.99 4.98
C ARG A 5 19.77 3.57 3.76
N GLU A 6 20.57 3.95 2.77
CA GLU A 6 20.04 4.21 1.44
C GLU A 6 19.43 2.92 0.86
N SER A 7 18.39 3.10 0.08
CA SER A 7 17.67 2.05 -0.63
C SER A 7 17.61 2.42 -2.11
N SER A 8 16.88 1.62 -2.88
CA SER A 8 16.72 1.81 -4.32
C SER A 8 15.25 1.69 -4.70
N GLU A 9 14.93 2.24 -5.86
CA GLU A 9 13.62 2.05 -6.46
C GLU A 9 13.34 0.56 -6.72
N ALA A 10 14.37 -0.18 -7.16
CA ALA A 10 14.34 -1.63 -7.32
C ALA A 10 13.88 -2.36 -6.04
N GLU A 11 14.46 -2.00 -4.89
CA GLU A 11 14.09 -2.57 -3.59
C GLU A 11 12.65 -2.19 -3.20
N MET A 12 12.24 -0.94 -3.40
CA MET A 12 10.87 -0.50 -3.14
C MET A 12 9.86 -1.31 -3.95
N VAL A 13 10.08 -1.45 -5.27
CA VAL A 13 9.19 -2.19 -6.16
C VAL A 13 9.12 -3.66 -5.75
N ALA A 14 10.27 -4.27 -5.42
CA ALA A 14 10.34 -5.66 -4.98
C ALA A 14 9.51 -5.89 -3.70
N VAL A 15 9.69 -5.04 -2.68
CA VAL A 15 8.92 -5.14 -1.42
C VAL A 15 7.43 -4.91 -1.64
N PHE A 16 7.06 -3.93 -2.48
CA PHE A 16 5.67 -3.64 -2.80
C PHE A 16 4.98 -4.85 -3.45
N LEU A 17 5.57 -5.39 -4.53
CA LEU A 17 5.00 -6.52 -5.25
C LEU A 17 4.91 -7.76 -4.38
N ARG A 18 5.94 -8.02 -3.55
CA ARG A 18 5.93 -9.16 -2.64
C ARG A 18 4.80 -9.06 -1.61
N ALA A 19 4.57 -7.88 -1.04
CA ALA A 19 3.46 -7.66 -0.12
C ALA A 19 2.10 -7.89 -0.79
N GLU A 20 1.92 -7.39 -2.01
CA GLU A 20 0.67 -7.56 -2.76
C GLU A 20 0.45 -9.00 -3.23
N PHE A 21 1.52 -9.74 -3.56
CA PHE A 21 1.45 -11.13 -4.00
C PHE A 21 0.95 -12.07 -2.90
N TYR A 22 1.24 -11.77 -1.64
CA TYR A 22 0.74 -12.52 -0.48
C TYR A 22 -0.56 -11.93 0.11
N SER A 23 -1.07 -10.83 -0.42
CA SER A 23 -2.29 -10.19 0.06
C SER A 23 -3.53 -10.97 -0.36
N GLU A 24 -4.38 -11.34 0.60
CA GLU A 24 -5.67 -12.00 0.33
C GLU A 24 -6.55 -11.22 -0.65
N ARG A 25 -6.50 -9.88 -0.59
CA ARG A 25 -7.36 -9.01 -1.38
C ARG A 25 -6.82 -8.74 -2.79
N PHE A 26 -5.51 -8.81 -2.97
CA PHE A 26 -4.82 -8.17 -4.08
C PHE A 26 -3.96 -9.13 -4.92
N ALA A 27 -3.66 -10.33 -4.40
CA ALA A 27 -2.79 -11.30 -5.05
C ALA A 27 -3.29 -11.77 -6.43
N ASP A 28 -4.61 -11.91 -6.62
CA ASP A 28 -5.18 -12.53 -7.82
C ASP A 28 -4.82 -11.78 -9.11
N ASP A 29 -4.80 -10.45 -9.08
CA ASP A 29 -4.51 -9.65 -10.26
C ASP A 29 -3.03 -9.71 -10.64
N ILE A 30 -2.12 -9.74 -9.65
CA ILE A 30 -0.69 -9.97 -9.90
C ILE A 30 -0.48 -11.37 -10.50
N LYS A 31 -1.10 -12.40 -9.92
CA LYS A 31 -1.00 -13.79 -10.43
C LYS A 31 -1.52 -13.90 -11.87
N LYS A 32 -2.61 -13.21 -12.21
CA LYS A 32 -3.11 -13.15 -13.60
C LYS A 32 -2.09 -12.52 -14.55
N ILE A 33 -1.42 -11.44 -14.14
CA ILE A 33 -0.37 -10.79 -14.95
C ILE A 33 0.78 -11.76 -15.20
N LEU A 34 1.28 -12.42 -14.15
CA LEU A 34 2.37 -13.40 -14.26
C LEU A 34 2.02 -14.53 -15.24
N THR A 35 0.87 -15.18 -15.03
CA THR A 35 0.40 -16.28 -15.89
C THR A 35 0.22 -15.84 -17.34
N LYS A 36 -0.39 -14.67 -17.57
CA LYS A 36 -0.64 -14.14 -18.92
C LYS A 36 0.65 -13.92 -19.71
N HIS A 37 1.73 -13.54 -19.03
CA HIS A 37 3.00 -13.20 -19.65
C HIS A 37 4.07 -14.29 -19.51
N GLY A 38 3.74 -15.44 -18.92
CA GLY A 38 4.68 -16.55 -18.72
C GLY A 38 5.84 -16.21 -17.81
N ILE A 39 5.63 -15.30 -16.84
CA ILE A 39 6.65 -14.83 -15.91
C ILE A 39 6.68 -15.75 -14.69
N ASP A 40 7.87 -16.21 -14.30
CA ASP A 40 8.06 -17.03 -13.12
C ASP A 40 7.75 -16.23 -11.84
N PRO A 41 6.91 -16.74 -10.92
CA PRO A 41 6.62 -16.09 -9.64
C PRO A 41 7.85 -15.81 -8.76
N SER A 42 8.95 -16.55 -8.94
CA SER A 42 10.22 -16.32 -8.23
C SER A 42 10.75 -14.90 -8.40
N LEU A 43 10.48 -14.26 -9.55
CA LEU A 43 10.77 -12.85 -9.79
C LEU A 43 10.21 -11.90 -8.71
N ILE A 44 9.09 -12.28 -8.07
CA ILE A 44 8.46 -11.51 -6.99
C ILE A 44 8.77 -12.11 -5.61
N THR A 45 8.82 -13.44 -5.47
CA THR A 45 8.97 -14.08 -4.16
C THR A 45 10.42 -14.10 -3.66
N GLU A 46 11.39 -14.10 -4.58
CA GLU A 46 12.83 -14.19 -4.33
C GLU A 46 13.60 -13.15 -5.17
N PRO A 47 13.32 -11.84 -4.99
CA PRO A 47 13.83 -10.81 -5.90
C PRO A 47 15.35 -10.60 -5.75
N ASP A 48 16.08 -10.66 -6.86
CA ASP A 48 17.43 -10.11 -6.94
C ASP A 48 17.37 -8.62 -7.35
N ILE A 49 17.72 -7.72 -6.43
CA ILE A 49 17.71 -6.27 -6.68
C ILE A 49 18.93 -5.79 -7.46
N HIS A 50 19.93 -6.65 -7.69
CA HIS A 50 21.12 -6.34 -8.47
C HIS A 50 21.00 -6.76 -9.95
N ASP A 51 20.00 -7.57 -10.30
CA ASP A 51 19.66 -7.89 -11.68
C ASP A 51 18.81 -6.78 -12.30
N SER A 52 19.39 -6.03 -13.23
CA SER A 52 18.71 -4.91 -13.90
C SER A 52 17.53 -5.34 -14.77
N ASP A 53 17.60 -6.53 -15.38
CA ASP A 53 16.55 -7.01 -16.28
C ASP A 53 15.34 -7.48 -15.46
N GLU A 54 15.57 -8.21 -14.37
CA GLU A 54 14.50 -8.55 -13.42
C GLU A 54 13.87 -7.31 -12.79
N ASN A 55 14.70 -6.31 -12.46
CA ASN A 55 14.22 -5.01 -11.96
C ASN A 55 13.27 -4.32 -12.93
N ASN A 56 13.62 -4.29 -14.22
CA ASN A 56 12.79 -3.69 -15.25
C ASN A 56 11.46 -4.44 -15.41
N ILE A 57 11.47 -5.77 -15.33
CA ILE A 57 10.24 -6.58 -15.40
C ILE A 57 9.35 -6.32 -14.19
N ARG A 58 9.91 -6.27 -12.97
CA ARG A 58 9.14 -5.94 -11.76
C ARG A 58 8.54 -4.54 -11.83
N GLU A 59 9.30 -3.54 -12.27
CA GLU A 59 8.76 -2.19 -12.48
C GLU A 59 7.60 -2.21 -13.47
N TRP A 60 7.75 -2.92 -14.59
CA TRP A 60 6.71 -3.07 -15.58
C TRP A 60 5.46 -3.75 -14.99
N ILE A 61 5.60 -4.81 -14.19
CA ILE A 61 4.48 -5.48 -13.50
C ILE A 61 3.77 -4.50 -12.57
N LEU A 62 4.50 -3.73 -11.76
CA LEU A 62 3.89 -2.74 -10.86
C LEU A 62 3.16 -1.63 -11.65
N GLY A 63 3.71 -1.25 -12.81
CA GLY A 63 3.06 -0.37 -13.78
C GLY A 63 1.77 -0.96 -14.35
N GLU A 64 1.77 -2.25 -14.71
CA GLU A 64 0.56 -2.94 -15.15
C GLU A 64 -0.50 -3.01 -14.06
N TYR A 65 -0.09 -3.40 -12.86
CA TYR A 65 -0.98 -3.71 -11.75
C TYR A 65 -1.54 -2.47 -11.03
N ARG A 66 -0.67 -1.54 -10.61
CA ARG A 66 -1.05 -0.34 -9.82
C ARG A 66 -0.85 0.97 -10.56
N GLY A 67 -0.25 0.96 -11.75
CA GLY A 67 -0.02 2.16 -12.54
C GLY A 67 1.25 2.94 -12.20
N TYR A 68 2.22 2.32 -11.55
CA TYR A 68 3.52 2.92 -11.27
C TYR A 68 4.19 3.45 -12.54
N LYS A 69 4.73 4.68 -12.48
CA LYS A 69 5.32 5.42 -13.62
C LYS A 69 4.42 5.59 -14.85
N ARG A 70 3.10 5.40 -14.71
CA ARG A 70 2.13 5.47 -15.82
C ARG A 70 0.98 6.44 -15.58
N ASN A 71 1.06 7.23 -14.51
CA ASN A 71 0.05 8.21 -14.10
C ASN A 71 -1.38 7.64 -14.08
N ARG A 72 -1.54 6.44 -13.52
CA ARG A 72 -2.83 5.74 -13.43
C ARG A 72 -2.93 4.96 -12.13
N GLY A 73 -4.15 4.54 -11.78
CA GLY A 73 -4.39 3.68 -10.62
C GLY A 73 -3.97 4.36 -9.31
N LEU A 74 -3.13 3.68 -8.53
CA LEU A 74 -2.65 4.18 -7.23
C LEU A 74 -1.65 5.33 -7.38
N PHE A 75 -0.94 5.39 -8.51
CA PHE A 75 0.18 6.31 -8.74
C PHE A 75 -0.19 7.48 -9.66
N ILE A 76 -1.45 7.91 -9.65
CA ILE A 76 -1.87 9.16 -10.29
C ILE A 76 -1.21 10.33 -9.55
N ASP A 77 -0.61 11.26 -10.30
CA ASP A 77 0.10 12.44 -9.81
C ASP A 77 1.20 12.10 -8.79
N PHE A 78 1.73 10.87 -8.83
CA PHE A 78 2.81 10.47 -7.93
C PHE A 78 4.11 11.20 -8.32
N PRO A 79 4.79 11.84 -7.36
CA PRO A 79 5.96 12.67 -7.67
C PRO A 79 7.13 11.83 -8.18
N ALA A 80 7.98 12.45 -8.98
CA ALA A 80 9.29 11.87 -9.30
C ALA A 80 10.12 11.77 -8.01
N ILE A 81 10.40 10.55 -7.59
CA ILE A 81 11.18 10.27 -6.38
C ILE A 81 12.66 10.26 -6.75
N SER A 82 13.44 11.16 -6.15
CA SER A 82 14.88 11.26 -6.39
C SER A 82 15.70 10.33 -5.49
N ARG A 83 15.11 9.81 -4.41
CA ARG A 83 15.81 8.98 -3.41
C ARG A 83 14.85 8.06 -2.67
N TRP A 84 15.31 6.83 -2.41
CA TRP A 84 14.66 5.86 -1.55
C TRP A 84 15.55 5.56 -0.35
N ASP A 85 14.95 5.48 0.83
CA ASP A 85 15.64 5.17 2.08
C ASP A 85 14.90 4.09 2.84
N LEU A 86 15.67 3.19 3.47
CA LEU A 86 15.13 2.30 4.48
C LEU A 86 15.19 3.02 5.82
N VAL A 87 14.03 3.19 6.46
CA VAL A 87 13.89 3.90 7.73
C VAL A 87 13.11 3.07 8.74
N LEU A 88 13.42 3.26 10.02
CA LEU A 88 12.60 2.78 11.12
C LEU A 88 11.63 3.89 11.55
N LEU A 89 10.34 3.56 11.61
CA LEU A 89 9.29 4.47 12.06
C LEU A 89 8.95 4.20 13.52
N SER A 90 8.98 5.27 14.34
CA SER A 90 8.48 5.24 15.70
C SER A 90 6.96 5.40 15.73
N ARG A 91 6.36 5.21 16.91
CA ARG A 91 4.93 5.49 17.12
C ARG A 91 4.60 6.95 16.80
N GLU A 92 5.45 7.89 17.20
CA GLU A 92 5.27 9.32 17.00
C GLU A 92 5.34 9.70 15.51
N ASP A 93 6.08 8.94 14.70
CA ASP A 93 6.07 9.10 13.24
C ASP A 93 4.73 8.67 12.65
N LEU A 94 4.21 7.51 13.09
CA LEU A 94 2.91 7.00 12.65
C LEU A 94 1.75 7.94 13.02
N GLU A 95 1.89 8.78 14.05
CA GLU A 95 0.90 9.81 14.37
C GLU A 95 0.88 10.99 13.39
N ARG A 96 1.93 11.13 12.58
CA ARG A 96 2.10 12.22 11.59
C ARG A 96 2.00 11.72 10.16
N ILE A 97 1.96 10.41 9.94
CA ILE A 97 1.86 9.83 8.61
C ILE A 97 0.51 10.18 7.97
N LYS A 98 0.57 10.42 6.66
CA LYS A 98 -0.60 10.70 5.84
C LYS A 98 -0.82 9.57 4.84
N TYR A 99 -2.09 9.31 4.54
CA TYR A 99 -2.45 8.47 3.42
C TYR A 99 -2.10 9.15 2.10
N ILE A 100 -1.97 8.32 1.06
CA ILE A 100 -2.02 8.81 -0.32
C ILE A 100 -3.36 9.52 -0.57
N ASN A 101 -3.34 10.55 -1.42
CA ASN A 101 -4.52 11.34 -1.74
C ASN A 101 -5.57 10.47 -2.47
N TYR A 102 -6.53 9.97 -1.70
CA TYR A 102 -7.59 9.10 -2.19
C TYR A 102 -8.87 9.42 -1.45
N SER A 103 -9.99 9.52 -2.17
CA SER A 103 -11.25 10.07 -1.67
C SER A 103 -11.72 9.41 -0.35
N TYR A 104 -11.61 8.08 -0.25
CA TYR A 104 -11.95 7.36 0.97
C TYR A 104 -11.11 7.81 2.17
N TRP A 105 -9.78 7.91 2.01
CA TRP A 105 -8.87 8.29 3.07
C TRP A 105 -9.03 9.76 3.47
N ASN A 106 -9.30 10.63 2.50
CA ASN A 106 -9.59 12.03 2.76
C ASN A 106 -10.87 12.14 3.60
N GLU A 107 -11.96 11.50 3.19
CA GLU A 107 -13.24 11.58 3.89
C GLU A 107 -13.14 11.02 5.31
N ILE A 108 -12.57 9.82 5.49
CA ILE A 108 -12.51 9.18 6.81
C ILE A 108 -11.56 9.92 7.76
N SER A 109 -10.61 10.71 7.25
CA SER A 109 -9.70 11.54 8.03
C SER A 109 -10.16 13.01 8.16
N ASN A 110 -11.41 13.32 7.83
CA ASN A 110 -11.97 14.69 7.83
C ASN A 110 -11.15 15.67 6.98
N GLY A 111 -10.66 15.22 5.82
CA GLY A 111 -9.85 15.99 4.87
C GLY A 111 -8.39 16.19 5.28
N THR A 112 -7.95 15.71 6.45
CA THR A 112 -6.58 15.94 6.93
C THR A 112 -5.54 15.03 6.28
N GLY A 113 -5.98 13.87 5.78
CA GLY A 113 -5.12 12.78 5.31
C GLY A 113 -4.40 12.04 6.43
N LEU A 114 -4.48 12.49 7.70
CA LEU A 114 -3.72 11.92 8.81
C LEU A 114 -4.31 10.58 9.27
N ALA A 115 -3.45 9.56 9.38
CA ALA A 115 -3.85 8.23 9.85
C ALA A 115 -4.49 8.28 11.25
N ARG A 116 -3.95 9.12 12.16
CA ARG A 116 -4.51 9.29 13.51
C ARG A 116 -5.95 9.81 13.52
N GLU A 117 -6.33 10.67 12.57
CA GLU A 117 -7.69 11.21 12.50
C GLU A 117 -8.65 10.14 11.95
N ALA A 118 -8.23 9.39 10.93
CA ALA A 118 -8.98 8.24 10.43
C ALA A 118 -9.26 7.21 11.55
N VAL A 119 -8.26 6.87 12.37
CA VAL A 119 -8.43 5.93 13.49
C VAL A 119 -9.47 6.40 14.50
N LYS A 120 -9.55 7.72 14.80
CA LYS A 120 -10.59 8.25 15.69
C LYS A 120 -11.98 8.01 15.12
N ASN A 121 -12.17 8.23 13.82
CA ASN A 121 -13.45 8.05 13.14
C ASN A 121 -13.82 6.57 12.99
N ILE A 122 -12.85 5.70 12.66
CA ILE A 122 -13.02 4.24 12.62
C ILE A 122 -13.50 3.71 13.96
N ARG A 123 -12.87 4.13 15.07
CA ARG A 123 -13.25 3.72 16.44
C ARG A 123 -14.62 4.23 16.88
N LYS A 124 -15.08 5.36 16.32
CA LYS A 124 -16.45 5.87 16.52
C LYS A 124 -17.50 5.16 15.66
N GLY A 125 -17.08 4.27 14.76
CA GLY A 125 -17.96 3.57 13.84
C GLY A 125 -18.46 4.39 12.65
N ILE A 126 -17.72 5.44 12.29
CA ILE A 126 -17.98 6.17 11.06
C ILE A 126 -17.55 5.28 9.89
N CYS A 127 -18.48 5.04 8.97
CA CYS A 127 -18.26 4.27 7.75
C CYS A 127 -18.36 5.23 6.55
N VAL A 128 -17.31 5.26 5.73
CA VAL A 128 -17.26 6.07 4.50
C VAL A 128 -17.61 5.18 3.31
N TYR A 129 -18.46 5.68 2.40
CA TYR A 129 -18.93 4.95 1.22
C TYR A 129 -19.50 3.55 1.51
N ASN A 130 -20.14 3.37 2.67
CA ASN A 130 -20.66 2.08 3.16
C ASN A 130 -19.61 0.97 3.30
N VAL A 131 -18.31 1.32 3.34
CA VAL A 131 -17.24 0.37 3.64
C VAL A 131 -17.21 0.13 5.15
N LYS A 132 -17.34 -1.12 5.57
CA LYS A 132 -17.28 -1.53 6.98
C LYS A 132 -15.86 -1.40 7.54
N ASN A 133 -15.77 -1.18 8.83
CA ASN A 133 -14.50 -1.04 9.55
C ASN A 133 -13.93 -2.37 10.07
N ASP A 134 -14.65 -3.48 9.87
CA ASP A 134 -14.33 -4.78 10.46
C ASP A 134 -12.88 -5.21 10.19
N GLY A 135 -12.41 -5.08 8.94
CA GLY A 135 -11.02 -5.41 8.58
C GLY A 135 -9.94 -4.59 9.30
N PHE A 136 -10.26 -3.39 9.81
CA PHE A 136 -9.34 -2.58 10.62
C PHE A 136 -9.37 -2.97 12.11
N LEU A 137 -10.48 -3.54 12.57
CA LEU A 137 -10.73 -3.84 13.99
C LEU A 137 -10.42 -5.30 14.32
N GLU A 138 -10.65 -6.22 13.39
CA GLU A 138 -10.42 -7.67 13.55
C GLU A 138 -8.92 -8.02 13.64
N GLN A 139 -8.02 -7.20 13.08
CA GLN A 139 -6.57 -7.34 13.29
C GLN A 139 -6.12 -7.08 14.75
N ARG A 140 -7.04 -6.63 15.62
CA ARG A 140 -6.88 -6.69 17.08
C ARG A 140 -7.75 -7.85 17.56
N GLY A 141 -7.15 -8.90 18.11
CA GLY A 141 -7.84 -10.12 18.57
C GLY A 141 -8.83 -9.96 19.73
N ASN A 142 -9.80 -9.05 19.64
CA ASN A 142 -11.02 -8.99 20.43
C ASN A 142 -12.09 -8.18 19.66
N TYR A 143 -13.18 -8.87 19.33
CA TYR A 143 -14.34 -8.37 18.58
C TYR A 143 -14.88 -7.04 19.13
N TYR A 144 -14.73 -5.96 18.35
CA TYR A 144 -15.60 -4.78 18.47
C TYR A 144 -16.63 -4.86 17.35
N GLN A 145 -17.87 -5.27 17.66
CA GLN A 145 -18.98 -5.12 16.73
C GLN A 145 -19.30 -3.63 16.59
N VAL A 146 -18.93 -3.04 15.46
CA VAL A 146 -19.25 -1.65 15.17
C VAL A 146 -20.33 -1.62 14.11
N LYS A 147 -21.58 -1.42 14.56
CA LYS A 147 -22.72 -1.22 13.67
C LYS A 147 -22.57 0.14 12.98
N CYS A 148 -22.42 0.13 11.65
CA CYS A 148 -22.49 1.35 10.85
C CYS A 148 -23.89 1.98 11.04
N PHE A 149 -23.96 3.17 11.62
CA PHE A 149 -25.21 3.94 11.67
C PHE A 149 -25.27 4.85 10.43
N ARG A 150 -26.35 4.72 9.65
CA ARG A 150 -26.71 5.70 8.63
C ARG A 150 -27.04 7.02 9.33
N ARG A 151 -26.48 8.13 8.84
CA ARG A 151 -27.12 9.45 8.97
C ARG A 151 -28.13 9.60 7.85
#